data_AF-A0A9R1QQA6-F1
#
_entry.id   AF-A0A9R1QQA6-F1
#
_cell.length_a   1.000
_cell.length_b   1.000
_cell.length_c   1.000
_cell.angle_alpha   90.00
_cell.angle_beta   90.00
_cell.angle_gamma   90.00
#
_symmetry.space_group_name_H-M   'P 1'
#
loop_
_entity.id
_entity.type
_entity.pdbx_description
1 polymer ?
#
loop_
_entity_poly.entity_id
_entity_poly.type
_entity_poly.pdbx_seq_one_letter_code
_entity_poly.pdbx_strand_id
1 'polypeptide(L)'
;MTFVKLAKFEKDQSTCSSHRTRAININNFANAVVKVSRSQTKLDAEIVKHLDTIHKYLETMTSVHNAFTDRSNALLHIQSLSSDLFALHNRVAKLESVSSRGIDQERTRYQKVEELKETIRTSEDAKSHARKEYELIKVNHLNL
;
A
#
# COMPACT_ATOMS: atom_id res chain seq x y z
N MET A 1 -23.88 51.04 -71.22
CA MET A 1 -22.61 50.66 -70.53
C MET A 1 -22.63 50.89 -69.01
N THR A 2 -23.72 51.34 -68.42
CA THR A 2 -23.85 51.69 -66.99
C THR A 2 -24.34 50.52 -66.12
N PHE A 3 -25.34 49.76 -66.58
CA PHE A 3 -25.90 48.63 -65.82
C PHE A 3 -24.91 47.46 -65.61
N VAL A 4 -24.06 47.16 -66.59
CA VAL A 4 -23.02 46.12 -66.45
C VAL A 4 -21.95 46.50 -65.42
N LYS A 5 -21.64 47.80 -65.27
CA LYS A 5 -20.69 48.28 -64.24
C LYS A 5 -21.32 48.22 -62.85
N LEU A 6 -22.61 48.55 -62.74
CA LEU A 6 -23.35 48.46 -61.49
C LEU A 6 -23.44 47.01 -61.00
N ALA A 7 -23.81 46.08 -61.87
CA ALA A 7 -23.89 44.65 -61.53
C ALA A 7 -22.52 44.07 -61.10
N LYS A 8 -21.41 44.51 -61.73
CA LYS A 8 -20.06 44.14 -61.28
C LYS A 8 -19.74 44.71 -59.90
N PHE A 9 -20.05 45.98 -59.66
CA PHE A 9 -19.83 46.61 -58.37
C PHE A 9 -20.64 45.95 -57.23
N GLU A 10 -21.92 45.65 -57.46
CA GLU A 10 -22.77 44.94 -56.48
C GLU A 10 -22.27 43.52 -56.19
N LYS A 11 -21.81 42.80 -57.23
CA LYS A 11 -21.21 41.47 -57.09
C LYS A 11 -19.91 41.52 -56.28
N ASP A 12 -19.03 42.48 -56.57
CA ASP A 12 -17.75 42.64 -55.88
C ASP A 12 -17.97 43.07 -54.41
N GLN A 13 -18.95 43.94 -54.15
CA GLN A 13 -19.35 44.34 -52.80
C GLN A 13 -19.93 43.17 -51.99
N SER A 14 -20.79 42.35 -52.59
CA SER A 14 -21.37 41.15 -51.97
C SER A 14 -20.32 40.08 -51.68
N THR A 15 -19.32 39.97 -52.56
CA THR A 15 -18.16 39.08 -52.36
C THR A 15 -17.29 39.58 -51.21
N CYS A 16 -17.02 40.89 -51.15
CA CYS A 16 -16.26 41.54 -50.09
C CYS A 16 -16.93 41.40 -48.70
N SER A 17 -18.26 41.60 -48.63
CA SER A 17 -19.02 41.43 -47.38
C SER A 17 -19.05 39.98 -46.90
N SER A 18 -19.21 39.02 -47.82
CA SER A 18 -19.12 37.58 -47.52
C SER A 18 -17.74 37.18 -46.99
N HIS A 19 -16.66 37.66 -47.62
CA HIS A 19 -15.29 37.42 -47.13
C HIS A 19 -15.05 38.01 -45.73
N ARG A 20 -15.61 39.19 -45.45
CA ARG A 20 -15.50 39.83 -44.13
C ARG A 20 -16.22 39.01 -43.05
N THR A 21 -17.46 38.59 -43.32
CA THR A 21 -18.23 37.72 -42.41
C THR A 21 -17.53 36.38 -42.19
N ARG A 22 -16.98 35.78 -43.25
CA ARG A 22 -16.20 34.54 -43.15
C ARG A 22 -14.96 34.73 -42.29
N ALA A 23 -14.23 35.83 -42.46
CA ALA A 23 -13.04 36.13 -41.65
C ALA A 23 -13.39 36.30 -40.17
N ILE A 24 -14.47 36.99 -39.84
CA ILE A 24 -14.97 37.14 -38.46
C ILE A 24 -15.33 35.77 -37.86
N ASN A 25 -16.05 34.93 -38.62
CA ASN A 25 -16.44 33.60 -38.16
C ASN A 25 -15.22 32.70 -37.92
N ILE A 26 -14.23 32.73 -38.81
CA ILE A 26 -12.97 31.97 -38.65
C ILE A 26 -12.21 32.47 -37.42
N ASN A 27 -12.13 33.79 -37.19
CA ASN A 27 -11.48 34.34 -36.01
C ASN A 27 -12.21 33.96 -34.71
N ASN A 28 -13.55 34.00 -34.70
CA ASN A 28 -14.35 33.57 -33.56
C ASN A 28 -14.16 32.08 -33.27
N PHE A 29 -14.15 31.25 -34.31
CA PHE A 29 -13.87 29.82 -34.20
C PHE A 29 -12.46 29.55 -33.66
N ALA A 30 -11.43 30.20 -34.22
CA ALA A 30 -10.05 30.07 -33.75
C ALA A 30 -9.91 30.47 -32.27
N ASN A 31 -10.55 31.57 -31.86
CA ASN A 31 -10.57 32.00 -30.46
C ASN A 31 -11.30 31.00 -29.54
N ALA A 32 -12.41 30.41 -30.00
CA ALA A 32 -13.11 29.38 -29.26
C ALA A 32 -12.23 28.13 -29.08
N VAL A 33 -11.55 27.68 -30.13
CA VAL A 33 -10.61 26.55 -30.08
C VAL A 33 -9.47 26.82 -29.11
N VAL A 34 -8.87 28.02 -29.13
CA VAL A 34 -7.81 28.40 -28.18
C VAL A 34 -8.33 28.41 -26.75
N LYS A 35 -9.55 28.92 -26.50
CA LYS A 35 -10.16 28.89 -25.16
C LYS A 35 -10.38 27.45 -24.67
N VAL A 36 -10.90 26.57 -25.53
CA VAL A 36 -11.09 25.15 -25.20
C VAL A 36 -9.75 24.49 -24.88
N SER A 37 -8.73 24.71 -25.70
CA SER A 37 -7.38 24.16 -25.46
C SER A 37 -6.81 24.63 -24.11
N ARG A 38 -6.92 25.92 -23.78
CA ARG A 38 -6.48 26.44 -22.47
C ARG A 38 -7.25 25.83 -21.31
N SER A 39 -8.57 25.68 -21.45
CA SER A 39 -9.40 25.02 -20.44
C SER A 39 -9.02 23.56 -20.26
N GLN A 40 -8.71 22.84 -21.34
CA GLN A 40 -8.24 21.46 -21.29
C GLN A 40 -6.91 21.36 -20.55
N THR A 41 -5.92 22.19 -20.89
CA THR A 41 -4.62 22.21 -20.19
C THR A 41 -4.78 22.51 -18.70
N LYS A 42 -5.71 23.40 -18.33
CA LYS A 42 -6.02 23.67 -16.92
C LYS A 42 -6.64 22.46 -16.22
N LEU A 43 -7.58 21.78 -16.87
CA LEU A 43 -8.19 20.56 -16.33
C LEU A 43 -7.16 19.44 -16.18
N ASP A 44 -6.30 19.23 -17.18
CA ASP A 44 -5.23 18.24 -17.13
C ASP A 44 -4.27 18.51 -15.95
N ALA A 45 -3.93 19.78 -15.71
CA ALA A 45 -3.10 20.16 -14.57
C ALA A 45 -3.77 19.85 -13.22
N GLU A 46 -5.08 20.05 -13.08
CA GLU A 46 -5.82 19.67 -11.86
C GLU A 46 -5.94 18.15 -11.70
N ILE A 47 -6.16 17.41 -12.80
CA ILE A 47 -6.19 15.94 -12.79
C ILE A 47 -4.85 15.39 -12.28
N VAL A 48 -3.72 15.90 -12.77
CA VAL A 48 -2.38 15.47 -12.32
C VAL A 48 -2.20 15.70 -10.82
N LYS A 49 -2.64 16.84 -10.27
CA LYS A 49 -2.56 17.11 -8.82
C LYS A 49 -3.40 16.12 -8.00
N HIS A 50 -4.60 15.79 -8.47
CA HIS A 50 -5.44 14.82 -7.79
C HIS A 50 -4.86 13.41 -7.87
N LEU A 51 -4.27 13.03 -9.00
CA LEU A 51 -3.56 11.76 -9.14
C LEU A 51 -2.35 11.66 -8.21
N ASP A 52 -1.56 12.72 -8.06
CA ASP A 52 -0.45 12.76 -7.08
C ASP A 52 -0.94 12.57 -5.64
N THR A 53 -2.08 13.18 -5.30
CA THR A 53 -2.70 13.01 -3.98
C THR A 53 -3.17 11.57 -3.75
N ILE A 54 -3.83 10.96 -4.73
CA ILE A 54 -4.26 9.56 -4.67
C ILE A 54 -3.04 8.64 -4.55
N HIS A 55 -1.98 8.90 -5.31
CA HIS A 55 -0.76 8.11 -5.28
C HIS A 55 -0.12 8.12 -3.89
N LYS A 56 0.05 9.31 -3.29
CA LYS A 56 0.57 9.45 -1.92
C LYS A 56 -0.29 8.73 -0.89
N TYR A 57 -1.62 8.81 -1.03
CA TYR A 57 -2.53 8.08 -0.15
C TYR A 57 -2.39 6.56 -0.28
N LEU A 58 -2.25 6.04 -1.51
CA LEU A 58 -2.05 4.61 -1.73
C LEU A 58 -0.70 4.14 -1.20
N GLU A 59 0.35 4.95 -1.32
CA GLU A 59 1.67 4.66 -0.77
C GLU A 59 1.62 4.55 0.76
N THR A 60 1.00 5.53 1.44
CA THR A 60 0.86 5.49 2.91
C THR A 60 -0.01 4.33 3.37
N MET A 61 -1.14 4.06 2.69
CA MET A 61 -1.98 2.91 2.99
C MET A 61 -1.24 1.58 2.84
N THR A 62 -0.40 1.44 1.81
CA THR A 62 0.42 0.23 1.61
C THR A 62 1.45 0.10 2.73
N SER A 63 2.12 1.19 3.12
CA SER A 63 3.07 1.19 4.23
C SER A 63 2.42 0.78 5.56
N VAL A 64 1.25 1.33 5.86
CA VAL A 64 0.47 0.98 7.06
C VAL A 64 0.03 -0.49 7.03
N HIS A 65 -0.40 -0.98 5.86
CA HIS A 65 -0.81 -2.38 5.70
C HIS A 65 0.35 -3.35 5.94
N ASN A 66 1.53 -3.05 5.40
CA ASN A 66 2.74 -3.84 5.63
C ASN A 66 3.13 -3.81 7.11
N ALA A 67 3.11 -2.62 7.73
CA ALA A 67 3.39 -2.46 9.16
C ALA A 67 2.45 -3.29 10.06
N PHE A 68 1.16 -3.34 9.72
CA PHE A 68 0.18 -4.16 10.41
C PHE A 68 0.47 -5.66 10.21
N THR A 69 0.78 -6.06 8.97
CA THR A 69 1.08 -7.44 8.61
C THR A 69 2.31 -7.95 9.35
N ASP A 70 3.41 -7.19 9.37
CA ASP A 70 4.64 -7.54 10.09
C ASP A 70 4.40 -7.67 11.59
N ARG A 71 3.64 -6.75 12.18
CA ARG A 71 3.27 -6.81 13.60
C ARG A 71 2.41 -8.04 13.92
N SER A 72 1.46 -8.36 13.05
CA SER A 72 0.60 -9.55 13.19
C SER A 72 1.43 -10.83 13.12
N ASN A 73 2.33 -10.94 12.13
CA ASN A 73 3.20 -12.10 11.95
C ASN A 73 4.15 -12.31 13.14
N ALA A 74 4.77 -11.23 13.64
CA ALA A 74 5.63 -11.31 14.81
C ALA A 74 4.85 -11.73 16.07
N LEU A 75 3.63 -11.23 16.25
CA LEU A 75 2.77 -11.65 17.36
C LEU A 75 2.38 -13.13 17.25
N LEU A 76 1.99 -13.59 16.06
CA LEU A 76 1.67 -15.00 15.79
C LEU A 76 2.87 -15.90 16.10
N HIS A 77 4.10 -15.48 15.76
CA HIS A 77 5.31 -16.22 16.09
C HIS A 77 5.50 -16.38 17.61
N ILE A 78 5.32 -15.31 18.39
CA ILE A 78 5.38 -15.36 19.86
C ILE A 78 4.30 -16.29 20.43
N GLN A 79 3.10 -16.28 19.85
CA GLN A 79 2.00 -17.15 20.27
C GLN A 79 2.29 -18.62 19.98
N SER A 80 2.88 -18.94 18.82
CA SER A 80 3.33 -20.30 18.48
C SER A 80 4.35 -20.80 19.50
N LEU A 81 5.41 -20.03 19.75
CA LEU A 81 6.43 -20.39 20.75
C LEU A 81 5.85 -20.58 22.15
N SER A 82 4.83 -19.80 22.51
CA SER A 82 4.13 -19.95 23.79
C SER A 82 3.33 -21.26 23.87
N SER A 83 2.70 -21.66 22.77
CA SER A 83 1.99 -22.95 22.68
C SER A 83 2.96 -24.12 22.76
N ASP A 84 4.09 -24.04 22.04
CA ASP A 84 5.13 -25.06 22.05
C ASP A 84 5.75 -25.22 23.45
N LEU A 85 6.05 -24.10 24.13
CA LEU A 85 6.53 -24.12 25.52
C LEU A 85 5.54 -24.79 26.47
N PHE A 86 4.25 -24.45 26.35
CA PHE A 86 3.21 -25.08 27.17
C PHE A 86 3.16 -26.60 26.93
N ALA A 87 3.27 -27.06 25.69
CA ALA A 87 3.33 -28.48 25.36
C ALA A 87 4.58 -29.16 25.95
N LEU A 88 5.74 -28.50 25.92
CA LEU A 88 6.97 -29.00 26.53
C LEU A 88 6.85 -29.13 28.05
N HIS A 89 6.34 -28.10 28.75
CA HIS A 89 6.11 -28.15 30.19
C HIS A 89 5.16 -29.28 30.57
N ASN A 90 4.06 -29.47 29.83
CA ASN A 90 3.13 -30.58 30.06
C ASN A 90 3.80 -31.95 29.88
N ARG A 91 4.72 -32.07 28.91
CA ARG A 91 5.47 -33.31 28.69
C ARG A 91 6.42 -33.61 29.87
N VAL A 92 7.07 -32.60 30.41
CA VAL A 92 7.91 -32.72 31.62
C VAL A 92 7.05 -33.15 32.81
N ALA A 93 5.96 -32.42 33.10
CA ALA A 93 5.05 -32.74 34.20
C ALA A 93 4.50 -34.18 34.11
N LYS A 94 4.16 -34.63 32.91
CA LYS A 94 3.71 -36.01 32.66
C LYS A 94 4.81 -37.03 32.97
N LEU A 95 6.05 -36.78 32.57
CA LEU A 95 7.19 -37.67 32.87
C LEU A 95 7.54 -37.66 34.37
N GLU A 96 7.29 -36.56 35.07
CA GLU A 96 7.50 -36.45 36.51
C GLU A 96 6.40 -37.15 37.33
N SER A 97 5.17 -37.20 36.82
CA SER A 97 4.05 -37.88 37.49
C SER A 97 4.08 -39.42 37.40
N VAL A 98 4.89 -40.00 36.50
CA VAL A 98 4.93 -41.45 36.28
C VAL A 98 5.87 -42.10 37.29
N SER A 99 5.36 -43.06 38.07
CA SER A 99 6.15 -43.87 38.99
C SER A 99 7.05 -44.87 38.23
N SER A 100 8.34 -44.89 38.54
CA SER A 100 9.32 -45.84 38.00
C SER A 100 9.29 -47.18 38.75
N ARG A 101 9.38 -48.31 38.05
CA ARG A 101 9.49 -49.66 38.65
C ARG A 101 10.94 -50.19 38.65
N GLY A 102 11.93 -49.32 38.78
CA GLY A 102 13.35 -49.71 38.86
C GLY A 102 14.31 -48.55 38.66
N ILE A 103 15.56 -48.71 39.11
CA ILE A 103 16.62 -47.68 39.09
C ILE A 103 16.99 -47.28 37.64
N ASP A 104 17.09 -48.23 36.72
CA ASP A 104 17.44 -47.93 35.32
C ASP A 104 16.35 -47.14 34.60
N GLN A 105 15.09 -47.45 34.89
CA GLN A 105 13.94 -46.71 34.36
C GLN A 105 13.90 -45.28 34.92
N GLU A 106 14.22 -45.13 36.20
CA GLU A 106 14.30 -43.84 36.87
C GLU A 106 15.43 -42.97 36.30
N ARG A 107 16.61 -43.55 36.08
CA ARG A 107 17.75 -42.85 35.46
C ARG A 107 17.44 -42.38 34.04
N THR A 108 16.82 -43.24 33.24
CA THR A 108 16.41 -42.91 31.86
C THR A 108 15.38 -41.78 31.84
N ARG A 109 14.41 -41.82 32.78
CA ARG A 109 13.39 -40.78 32.95
C ARG A 109 14.01 -39.44 33.33
N TYR A 110 14.94 -39.45 34.29
CA TYR A 110 15.67 -38.26 34.72
C TYR A 110 16.44 -37.62 33.56
N GLN A 111 17.19 -38.41 32.79
CA GLN A 111 17.91 -37.92 31.61
C GLN A 111 16.97 -37.24 30.61
N LYS A 112 15.83 -37.87 30.29
CA LYS A 112 14.83 -37.32 29.37
C LYS A 112 14.19 -36.03 29.88
N VAL A 113 13.99 -35.91 31.18
CA VAL A 113 13.49 -34.68 31.81
C VAL A 113 14.52 -33.56 31.67
N GLU A 114 15.80 -33.83 31.91
CA GLU A 114 16.85 -32.83 31.74
C GLU A 114 17.04 -32.38 30.28
N GLU A 115 16.95 -33.31 29.32
CA GLU A 115 16.93 -32.97 27.88
C GLU A 115 15.75 -32.05 27.52
N LEU A 116 14.56 -32.34 28.05
CA LEU A 116 13.38 -31.50 27.83
C LEU A 116 13.52 -30.13 28.52
N LYS A 117 14.13 -30.05 29.70
CA LYS A 117 14.40 -28.78 30.38
C LYS A 117 15.39 -27.92 29.61
N GLU A 118 16.41 -28.50 28.99
CA GLU A 118 17.30 -27.77 28.09
C GLU A 118 16.53 -27.25 26.86
N THR A 119 15.69 -28.09 26.26
CA THR A 119 14.82 -27.66 25.15
C THR A 119 13.90 -26.51 25.57
N ILE A 120 13.33 -26.55 26.78
CA ILE A 120 12.52 -25.46 27.34
C ILE A 120 13.35 -24.18 27.44
N ARG A 121 14.56 -24.23 28.03
CA ARG A 121 15.44 -23.05 28.15
C ARG A 121 15.70 -22.40 26.79
N THR A 122 16.09 -23.20 25.79
CA THR A 122 16.33 -22.69 24.43
C THR A 122 15.09 -22.06 23.79
N SER A 123 13.90 -22.63 24.05
CA SER A 123 12.63 -22.10 23.54
C SER A 123 12.17 -20.84 24.30
N GLU A 124 12.44 -20.74 25.60
CA GLU A 124 12.24 -19.51 26.40
C GLU A 124 13.12 -18.37 25.89
N ASP A 125 14.39 -18.65 25.60
CA ASP A 125 15.31 -17.69 25.01
C ASP A 125 14.84 -17.24 23.62
N ALA A 126 14.42 -18.18 22.77
CA ALA A 126 13.84 -17.87 21.46
C ALA A 126 12.59 -16.98 21.58
N LYS A 127 11.70 -17.27 22.53
CA LYS A 127 10.51 -16.45 22.80
C LYS A 127 10.88 -15.06 23.33
N SER A 128 11.89 -14.97 24.19
CA SER A 128 12.42 -13.69 24.69
C SER A 128 12.98 -12.84 23.54
N HIS A 129 13.71 -13.46 22.61
CA HIS A 129 14.19 -12.81 21.41
C HIS A 129 13.05 -12.33 20.49
N ALA A 130 12.11 -13.22 20.15
CA ALA A 130 10.94 -12.89 19.33
C ALA A 130 10.12 -11.74 19.93
N ARG A 131 10.02 -11.66 21.27
CA ARG A 131 9.37 -10.55 21.96
C ARG A 131 10.11 -9.22 21.78
N LYS A 132 11.45 -9.22 21.83
CA LYS A 132 12.25 -8.02 21.57
C LYS A 132 12.08 -7.54 20.13
N GLU A 133 12.06 -8.47 19.17
CA GLU A 133 11.79 -8.16 17.76
C GLU A 133 10.39 -7.56 17.57
N TYR A 134 9.36 -8.13 18.20
CA TYR A 134 8.01 -7.57 18.15
C TYR A 134 7.94 -6.14 18.70
N GLU A 135 8.60 -5.84 19.82
CA GLU A 135 8.64 -4.48 20.34
C GLU A 135 9.45 -3.53 19.43
N LEU A 136 10.51 -4.02 18.78
CA LEU A 136 11.25 -3.25 17.78
C LEU A 136 10.38 -2.91 16.56
N ILE A 137 9.66 -3.89 16.02
CA ILE A 137 8.70 -3.72 14.92
C ILE A 137 7.64 -2.67 15.31
N LYS A 138 7.12 -2.76 16.53
CA LYS A 138 6.13 -1.81 17.05
C LYS A 138 6.69 -0.38 17.16
N VAL A 139 7.94 -0.20 17.58
CA VAL A 139 8.60 1.12 17.65
C VAL A 139 8.89 1.67 16.25
N ASN A 140 9.37 0.84 15.33
CA ASN A 140 9.64 1.27 13.96
C ASN A 140 8.37 1.76 13.25
N HIS A 141 7.23 1.12 13.51
CA HIS A 141 5.94 1.53 12.95
C HIS A 141 5.28 2.71 13.68
N LEU A 142 5.78 3.11 14.85
CA LEU A 142 5.35 4.35 15.55
C LEU A 142 5.95 5.60 14.91
N ASN A 143 6.99 5.45 14.09
CA ASN A 143 7.69 6.54 13.38
C ASN A 143 7.28 6.68 11.90
N LEU A 144 6.28 5.90 11.46
CA LEU A 144 5.57 6.04 10.18
C LEU A 144 4.35 6.94 10.37
#